data_AF-A0A4Y9XRR2-F1
#
_entry.id   AF-A0A4Y9XRR2-F1
#
_cell.length_a   1.000
_cell.length_b   1.000
_cell.length_c   1.000
_cell.angle_alpha   90.00
_cell.angle_beta   90.00
_cell.angle_gamma   90.00
#
_symmetry.space_group_name_H-M   'P 1'
#
loop_
_entity.id
_entity.type
_entity.pdbx_description
1 polymer ?
#
loop_
_entity_poly.entity_id
_entity_poly.type
_entity_poly.pdbx_seq_one_letter_code
_entity_poly.pdbx_strand_id
1 'polypeptide(L)'
;AIQGQWFLDEFYKLVRQRDIEVDMSFRFVRPLLAKEVIDDLGSFLLASGVLQADIDSDSEPDKAGAYWLIEPRRAASVRRWSGTMSHPVVAGQKGATMSVLAHFIYGYSNSELVAADLQSTIAGTDTGTVADVIFDIMTHTPHQEKLPL
;
A
#
# COMPACT_ATOMS: atom_id res chain seq x y z
N ALA A 1 -1.55 3.21 2.05
CA ALA A 1 -0.66 4.00 1.16
C ALA A 1 0.14 5.09 1.88
N ILE A 2 -0.49 5.99 2.66
CA ILE A 2 0.21 7.10 3.34
C ILE A 2 1.36 6.61 4.24
N GLN A 3 1.12 5.57 5.04
CA GLN A 3 2.18 4.97 5.87
C GLN A 3 3.31 4.34 5.05
N GLY A 4 3.00 3.69 3.92
CA GLY A 4 4.02 3.12 3.04
C GLY A 4 4.96 4.18 2.45
N GLN A 5 4.39 5.28 1.94
CA GLN A 5 5.20 6.40 1.45
C GLN A 5 6.04 7.02 2.58
N TRP A 6 5.49 7.16 3.78
CA TRP A 6 6.23 7.66 4.93
C TRP A 6 7.44 6.78 5.30
N PHE A 7 7.27 5.44 5.34
CA PHE A 7 8.40 4.53 5.56
C PHE A 7 9.47 4.67 4.48
N LEU A 8 9.07 4.81 3.21
CA LEU A 8 10.00 4.99 2.11
C LEU A 8 10.78 6.31 2.23
N ASP A 9 10.11 7.39 2.66
CA ASP A 9 10.74 8.69 2.85
C ASP A 9 11.76 8.66 4.00
N GLU A 10 11.43 8.03 5.13
CA GLU A 10 12.38 7.85 6.26
C GLU A 10 13.53 6.90 5.87
N PHE A 11 13.26 5.85 5.10
CA PHE A 11 14.30 4.98 4.54
C PHE A 11 15.29 5.77 3.69
N TYR A 12 14.80 6.55 2.73
CA TYR A 12 15.62 7.37 1.85
C TYR A 12 16.39 8.46 2.59
N LYS A 13 15.82 9.03 3.64
CA LYS A 13 16.51 9.95 4.53
C LYS A 13 17.68 9.26 5.25
N LEU A 14 17.46 8.07 5.81
CA LEU A 14 18.52 7.31 6.48
C LEU A 14 19.64 6.91 5.51
N VAL A 15 19.29 6.44 4.31
CA VAL A 15 20.23 6.05 3.26
C VAL A 15 21.13 7.23 2.88
N ARG A 16 20.55 8.41 2.65
CA ARG A 16 21.32 9.64 2.36
C ARG A 16 22.22 10.04 3.52
N GLN A 17 21.73 9.96 4.75
CA GLN A 17 22.53 10.27 5.94
C GLN A 17 23.74 9.35 6.11
N ARG A 18 23.63 8.10 5.64
CA ARG A 18 24.68 7.09 5.73
C ARG A 18 25.51 6.94 4.47
N ASP A 19 25.25 7.74 3.43
CA ASP A 19 25.91 7.65 2.12
C ASP A 19 25.87 6.23 1.53
N ILE A 20 24.70 5.57 1.64
CA ILE A 20 24.48 4.24 1.08
C ILE A 20 23.84 4.39 -0.30
N GLU A 21 24.30 3.63 -1.27
CA GLU A 21 23.72 3.64 -2.61
C GLU A 21 22.51 2.69 -2.69
N VAL A 22 21.35 3.23 -3.06
CA VAL A 22 20.13 2.45 -3.35
C VAL A 22 19.40 3.06 -4.55
N ASP A 23 18.48 2.32 -5.15
CA ASP A 23 17.62 2.85 -6.20
C ASP A 23 16.53 3.76 -5.60
N MET A 24 16.55 5.04 -5.97
CA MET A 24 15.65 6.06 -5.42
C MET A 24 14.39 6.29 -6.28
N SER A 25 14.16 5.44 -7.29
CA SER A 25 13.07 5.59 -8.26
C SER A 25 11.73 5.00 -7.80
N PHE A 26 11.70 4.33 -6.64
CA PHE A 26 10.47 3.78 -6.09
C PHE A 26 9.58 4.86 -5.46
N ARG A 27 8.26 4.66 -5.57
CA ARG A 27 7.22 5.45 -4.88
C ARG A 27 6.02 4.56 -4.56
N PHE A 28 5.23 4.90 -3.54
CA PHE A 28 3.97 4.21 -3.30
C PHE A 28 2.83 4.79 -4.14
N VAL A 29 1.91 3.92 -4.55
CA VAL A 29 0.63 4.32 -5.15
C VAL A 29 -0.11 5.27 -4.20
N ARG A 30 -0.79 6.26 -4.77
CA ARG A 30 -1.65 7.19 -4.04
C ARG A 30 -3.12 6.88 -4.39
N PRO A 31 -3.80 6.04 -3.61
CA PRO A 31 -5.21 5.80 -3.80
C PRO A 31 -6.01 7.02 -3.37
N LEU A 32 -7.16 7.20 -4.00
CA LEU A 32 -8.22 8.09 -3.56
C LEU A 32 -9.26 7.25 -2.81
N LEU A 33 -9.78 7.80 -1.72
CA LEU A 33 -10.95 7.25 -1.05
C LEU A 33 -12.18 7.96 -1.61
N ALA A 34 -13.11 7.20 -2.19
CA ALA A 34 -14.39 7.71 -2.68
C ALA A 34 -15.53 7.08 -1.90
N LYS A 35 -16.55 7.88 -1.59
CA LYS A 35 -17.82 7.41 -1.04
C LYS A 35 -18.84 7.33 -2.17
N GLU A 36 -19.54 6.22 -2.27
CA GLU A 36 -20.63 6.09 -3.23
C GLU A 36 -21.78 7.05 -2.86
N VAL A 37 -22.34 7.71 -3.87
CA VAL A 37 -23.48 8.62 -3.69
C VAL A 37 -24.76 7.78 -3.76
N ILE A 38 -25.63 7.93 -2.76
CA ILE A 38 -26.95 7.31 -2.73
C ILE A 38 -27.90 8.26 -3.47
N ASP A 39 -28.48 7.80 -4.57
CA ASP A 39 -29.55 8.55 -5.25
C ASP A 39 -30.87 8.37 -4.50
N ASP A 40 -31.72 9.41 -4.49
CA ASP A 40 -33.04 9.43 -3.81
C ASP A 40 -34.04 8.37 -4.34
N LEU A 41 -33.65 7.61 -5.37
CA LEU A 41 -34.47 6.60 -6.06
C LEU A 41 -34.38 5.18 -5.47
N GLY A 42 -33.66 5.00 -4.36
CA GLY A 42 -34.01 3.97 -3.38
C GLY A 42 -32.98 2.87 -3.14
N SER A 43 -32.89 2.48 -1.87
CA SER A 43 -32.46 1.21 -1.24
C SER A 43 -31.24 0.42 -1.75
N PHE A 44 -30.59 0.80 -2.85
CA PHE A 44 -29.52 0.07 -3.52
C PHE A 44 -28.41 1.02 -3.94
N LEU A 45 -27.18 0.61 -3.67
CA LEU A 45 -25.98 1.25 -4.20
C LEU A 45 -25.59 0.57 -5.52
N LEU A 46 -25.70 1.30 -6.64
CA LEU A 46 -25.54 0.74 -7.99
C LEU A 46 -24.14 0.21 -8.29
N ALA A 47 -23.09 0.90 -7.82
CA ALA A 47 -21.72 0.51 -8.10
C ALA A 47 -21.28 -0.67 -7.24
N SER A 48 -21.72 -0.71 -5.97
CA SER A 48 -21.34 -1.78 -5.05
C SER A 48 -22.30 -2.97 -5.09
N GLY A 49 -23.52 -2.79 -5.57
CA GLY A 49 -24.57 -3.81 -5.56
C GLY A 49 -25.09 -4.13 -4.16
N VAL A 50 -24.79 -3.29 -3.16
CA VAL A 50 -25.16 -3.49 -1.75
C VAL A 50 -26.48 -2.79 -1.47
N LEU A 51 -27.35 -3.42 -0.68
CA LEU A 51 -28.57 -2.78 -0.19
C LEU A 51 -28.23 -1.77 0.89
N GLN A 52 -28.94 -0.64 0.94
CA GLN A 52 -28.77 0.34 1.99
C GLN A 52 -29.00 -0.24 3.40
N ALA A 53 -29.82 -1.28 3.51
CA ALA A 53 -30.06 -2.01 4.76
C ALA A 53 -28.88 -2.88 5.21
N ASP A 54 -27.98 -3.25 4.29
CA ASP A 54 -26.78 -4.06 4.55
C ASP A 54 -25.54 -3.19 4.84
N ILE A 55 -25.66 -1.88 4.66
CA ILE A 55 -24.63 -0.92 5.09
C ILE A 55 -24.77 -0.82 6.60
N ASP A 56 -23.69 -1.12 7.33
CA ASP A 56 -23.64 -0.91 8.77
C ASP A 56 -24.16 0.49 9.07
N SER A 57 -25.27 0.56 9.82
CA SER A 57 -25.76 1.82 10.36
C SER A 57 -24.81 2.23 11.47
N ASP A 58 -23.61 2.64 11.07
CA ASP A 58 -22.61 3.13 11.98
C ASP A 58 -23.25 4.26 12.79
N SER A 59 -22.91 4.37 14.07
CA SER A 59 -23.54 5.34 14.99
C SER A 59 -23.38 6.81 14.54
N GLU A 60 -22.53 7.06 13.53
CA GLU A 60 -22.35 8.33 12.84
C GLU A 60 -22.92 8.25 11.40
N PRO A 61 -24.07 8.89 11.11
CA PRO A 61 -24.73 8.84 9.79
C PRO A 61 -23.82 9.23 8.61
N ASP A 62 -22.87 10.13 8.87
CA ASP A 62 -21.95 10.66 7.85
C ASP A 62 -20.90 9.63 7.41
N LYS A 63 -20.67 8.60 8.24
CA LYS A 63 -19.72 7.49 7.97
C LYS A 63 -20.38 6.23 7.40
N ALA A 64 -21.71 6.15 7.40
CA ALA A 64 -22.42 5.06 6.76
C ALA A 64 -22.35 5.18 5.22
N GLY A 65 -21.97 4.10 4.53
CA GLY A 65 -21.96 4.04 3.06
C GLY A 65 -21.02 2.97 2.50
N ALA A 66 -21.04 2.77 1.18
CA ALA A 66 -19.98 2.04 0.50
C ALA A 66 -18.82 2.98 0.16
N TYR A 67 -17.61 2.55 0.49
CA TYR A 67 -16.37 3.25 0.21
C TYR A 67 -15.49 2.46 -0.76
N TRP A 68 -14.81 3.18 -1.63
CA TRP A 68 -13.96 2.63 -2.67
C TRP A 68 -12.55 3.20 -2.54
N LEU A 69 -11.56 2.32 -2.62
CA LEU A 69 -10.18 2.71 -2.89
C LEU A 69 -9.97 2.72 -4.40
N ILE A 70 -9.70 3.91 -4.95
CA ILE A 70 -9.50 4.13 -6.37
C ILE A 70 -8.03 4.41 -6.62
N GLU A 71 -7.40 3.64 -7.50
CA GLU A 71 -6.00 3.81 -7.86
C GLU A 71 -5.83 4.09 -9.36
N PRO A 72 -4.76 4.80 -9.76
CA PRO A 72 -4.43 4.94 -11.17
C PRO A 72 -4.32 3.58 -11.85
N ARG A 73 -4.89 3.48 -13.06
CA ARG A 73 -4.79 2.26 -13.87
C ARG A 73 -3.33 1.95 -14.17
N ARG A 74 -2.92 0.73 -13.84
CA ARG A 74 -1.54 0.24 -14.01
C ARG A 74 -1.34 -0.44 -15.37
N ALA A 75 -0.09 -0.49 -15.82
CA ALA A 75 0.32 -1.39 -16.88
C ALA A 75 0.20 -2.85 -16.41
N ALA A 76 -0.03 -3.79 -17.34
CA ALA A 76 -0.22 -5.19 -16.99
C ALA A 76 1.05 -5.89 -16.45
N SER A 77 2.23 -5.32 -16.69
CA SER A 77 3.49 -5.88 -16.21
C SER A 77 3.71 -5.52 -14.74
N VAL A 78 3.82 -6.54 -13.91
CA VAL A 78 4.10 -6.44 -12.47
C VAL A 78 5.43 -7.12 -12.18
N ARG A 79 6.28 -6.42 -11.43
CA ARG A 79 7.52 -6.98 -10.88
C ARG A 79 7.32 -7.26 -9.40
N ARG A 80 7.46 -8.54 -9.02
CA ARG A 80 7.43 -8.96 -7.62
C ARG A 80 8.83 -8.95 -7.04
N TRP A 81 8.96 -8.35 -5.87
CA TRP A 81 10.21 -8.21 -5.11
C TRP A 81 10.26 -9.14 -3.91
N SER A 82 9.10 -9.39 -3.31
CA SER A 82 8.89 -10.47 -2.35
C SER A 82 7.55 -11.16 -2.60
N GLY A 83 7.36 -12.34 -2.01
CA GLY A 83 6.05 -12.96 -1.87
C GLY A 83 5.49 -12.78 -0.46
N THR A 84 4.41 -13.50 -0.16
CA THR A 84 3.75 -13.47 1.16
C THR A 84 4.55 -14.17 2.25
N MET A 85 5.10 -15.35 1.93
CA MET A 85 5.83 -16.23 2.87
C MET A 85 7.30 -16.42 2.49
N SER A 86 7.74 -15.80 1.38
CA SER A 86 9.07 -15.96 0.83
C SER A 86 9.61 -14.61 0.41
N HIS A 87 10.83 -14.28 0.85
CA HIS A 87 11.53 -13.06 0.49
C HIS A 87 12.74 -13.43 -0.39
N PRO A 88 12.51 -13.80 -1.66
CA PRO A 88 13.58 -14.18 -2.57
C PRO A 88 14.55 -13.01 -2.76
N VAL A 89 15.83 -13.33 -2.91
CA VAL A 89 16.82 -12.35 -3.33
C VAL A 89 16.61 -12.08 -4.82
N VAL A 90 16.07 -10.90 -5.15
CA VAL A 90 15.95 -10.44 -6.53
C VAL A 90 17.25 -9.75 -6.93
N ALA A 91 17.85 -10.18 -8.05
CA ALA A 91 19.11 -9.62 -8.52
C ALA A 91 19.00 -8.14 -8.94
N GLY A 92 20.13 -7.44 -8.81
CA GLY A 92 20.28 -6.03 -9.20
C GLY A 92 19.93 -5.03 -8.09
N GLN A 93 20.32 -3.78 -8.30
CA GLN A 93 20.21 -2.71 -7.29
C GLN A 93 18.77 -2.50 -6.81
N LYS A 94 17.78 -2.57 -7.71
CA LYS A 94 16.36 -2.48 -7.36
C LYS A 94 15.89 -3.59 -6.43
N GLY A 95 16.32 -4.83 -6.69
CA GLY A 95 15.98 -5.97 -5.85
C GLY A 95 16.61 -5.85 -4.47
N ALA A 96 17.90 -5.49 -4.41
CA ALA A 96 18.59 -5.20 -3.16
C ALA A 96 17.90 -4.06 -2.37
N THR A 97 17.50 -2.99 -3.07
CA THR A 97 16.78 -1.86 -2.47
C THR A 97 15.47 -2.30 -1.81
N MET A 98 14.66 -3.11 -2.49
CA MET A 98 13.40 -3.62 -1.93
C MET A 98 13.62 -4.57 -0.75
N SER A 99 14.63 -5.44 -0.80
CA SER A 99 14.98 -6.31 0.32
C SER A 99 15.41 -5.49 1.55
N VAL A 100 16.24 -4.46 1.35
CA VAL A 100 16.69 -3.58 2.43
C VAL A 100 15.53 -2.72 2.95
N LEU A 101 14.62 -2.24 2.09
CA LEU A 101 13.42 -1.53 2.50
C LEU A 101 12.53 -2.39 3.40
N ALA A 102 12.30 -3.65 3.03
CA ALA A 102 11.52 -4.58 3.86
C ALA A 102 12.16 -4.77 5.24
N HIS A 103 13.49 -4.94 5.29
CA HIS A 103 14.24 -5.05 6.53
C HIS A 103 14.23 -3.75 7.34
N PHE A 104 14.32 -2.59 6.68
CA PHE A 104 14.20 -1.27 7.31
C PHE A 104 12.84 -1.10 7.97
N ILE A 105 11.73 -1.43 7.29
CA ILE A 105 10.38 -1.31 7.85
C ILE A 105 10.26 -2.14 9.14
N TYR A 106 10.78 -3.37 9.14
CA TYR A 106 10.79 -4.21 10.34
C TYR A 106 11.59 -3.60 11.49
N GLY A 107 12.82 -3.17 11.24
CA GLY A 107 13.65 -2.54 12.26
C GLY A 107 13.09 -1.20 12.77
N TYR A 108 12.58 -0.37 11.86
CA TYR A 108 12.08 0.98 12.16
C TYR A 108 10.72 0.97 12.87
N SER A 109 9.92 -0.08 12.66
CA SER A 109 8.68 -0.34 13.40
C SER A 109 8.90 -1.08 14.71
N ASN A 110 10.14 -1.12 15.25
CA ASN A 110 10.47 -1.88 16.46
C ASN A 110 10.03 -3.35 16.40
N SER A 111 10.18 -3.99 15.24
CA SER A 111 9.77 -5.38 14.99
C SER A 111 8.25 -5.62 14.99
N GLU A 112 7.41 -4.59 14.83
CA GLU A 112 5.95 -4.75 14.81
C GLU A 112 5.36 -5.01 13.41
N LEU A 113 6.07 -4.60 12.34
CA LEU A 113 5.58 -4.72 10.97
C LEU A 113 6.61 -5.37 10.06
N VAL A 114 6.24 -6.48 9.44
CA VAL A 114 7.01 -7.08 8.33
C VAL A 114 6.31 -6.76 7.02
N ALA A 115 6.96 -5.98 6.15
CA ALA A 115 6.48 -5.77 4.79
C ALA A 115 6.66 -7.04 3.95
N ALA A 116 5.57 -7.51 3.34
CA ALA A 116 5.51 -8.68 2.49
C ALA A 116 4.78 -8.36 1.17
N ASP A 117 4.85 -9.29 0.22
CA ASP A 117 4.27 -9.13 -1.13
C ASP A 117 4.61 -7.78 -1.80
N LEU A 118 5.84 -7.29 -1.60
CA LEU A 118 6.32 -6.08 -2.25
C LEU A 118 6.33 -6.29 -3.75
N GLN A 119 5.55 -5.49 -4.45
CA GLN A 119 5.44 -5.53 -5.90
C GLN A 119 5.31 -4.11 -6.48
N SER A 120 5.82 -3.92 -7.69
CA SER A 120 5.73 -2.65 -8.40
C SER A 120 5.35 -2.82 -9.85
N THR A 121 4.91 -1.71 -10.45
CA THR A 121 4.79 -1.54 -11.90
C THR A 121 5.53 -0.27 -12.29
N ILE A 122 5.98 -0.22 -13.54
CA ILE A 122 6.61 0.98 -14.09
C ILE A 122 5.49 1.94 -14.51
N ALA A 123 5.53 3.17 -14.01
CA ALA A 123 4.61 4.23 -14.40
C ALA A 123 5.33 5.56 -14.65
N GLY A 124 4.78 6.35 -15.57
CA GLY A 124 5.16 7.75 -15.71
C GLY A 124 4.66 8.56 -14.51
N THR A 125 5.42 9.58 -14.15
CA THR A 125 5.07 10.57 -13.14
C THR A 125 4.60 11.86 -13.80
N ASP A 126 3.88 12.71 -13.06
CA ASP A 126 3.41 14.02 -13.53
C ASP A 126 4.56 14.96 -13.97
N THR A 127 5.79 14.68 -13.52
CA THR A 127 7.00 15.42 -13.87
C THR A 127 7.71 14.85 -15.11
N GLY A 128 7.11 13.86 -15.79
CA GLY A 128 7.69 13.20 -16.97
C GLY A 128 8.78 12.16 -16.65
N THR A 129 9.07 11.91 -15.38
CA THR A 129 10.03 10.87 -14.96
C THR A 129 9.35 9.51 -14.85
N VAL A 130 10.12 8.43 -14.98
CA VAL A 130 9.62 7.05 -14.82
C VAL A 130 9.95 6.57 -13.40
N ALA A 131 8.98 5.94 -12.74
CA ALA A 131 9.12 5.41 -11.39
C ALA A 131 8.61 3.97 -11.30
N ASP A 132 9.18 3.21 -10.36
CA ASP A 132 8.61 1.95 -9.91
C ASP A 132 7.55 2.24 -8.84
N VAL A 133 6.28 2.11 -9.20
CA VAL A 133 5.15 2.38 -8.29
C VAL A 133 4.80 1.11 -7.53
N ILE A 134 5.00 1.12 -6.21
CA ILE A 134 4.66 0.06 -5.27
C ILE A 134 3.18 0.13 -4.93
N PHE A 135 2.49 -1.00 -5.00
CA PHE A 135 1.06 -1.12 -4.74
C PHE A 135 0.74 -2.47 -4.08
N ASP A 136 -0.47 -2.61 -3.51
CA ASP A 136 -0.96 -3.86 -2.90
C ASP A 136 0.05 -4.52 -1.94
N ILE A 137 0.68 -3.71 -1.08
CA ILE A 137 1.59 -4.22 -0.05
C ILE A 137 0.81 -5.01 1.01
N MET A 138 1.37 -6.14 1.44
CA MET A 138 0.89 -6.86 2.60
C MET A 138 1.80 -6.59 3.80
N THR A 139 1.24 -6.60 5.00
CA THR A 139 2.02 -6.52 6.24
C THR A 139 1.66 -7.66 7.16
N HIS A 140 2.66 -8.29 7.76
CA HIS A 140 2.46 -9.19 8.89
C HIS A 140 2.78 -8.46 10.19
N THR A 141 1.98 -8.71 11.22
CA THR A 141 2.28 -8.34 12.60
C THR A 141 2.70 -9.62 13.35
N PRO A 142 3.92 -9.67 13.93
CA PRO A 142 4.42 -10.88 14.59
C PRO A 142 3.79 -11.14 15.95
N HIS A 143 3.01 -10.21 16.49
CA HIS A 143 2.24 -10.40 17.71
C HIS A 143 0.75 -10.51 17.35
N GLN A 144 0.17 -11.67 17.64
CA GLN A 144 -1.28 -11.81 17.65
C GLN A 144 -1.81 -11.05 18.86
N GLU A 145 -2.68 -10.06 18.64
CA GLU A 145 -3.54 -9.58 19.70
C GLU A 145 -4.34 -10.78 20.21
N LYS A 146 -4.05 -11.23 21.43
CA LYS A 146 -4.93 -12.15 22.14
C LYS A 146 -6.19 -11.37 22.44
N LEU A 147 -7.21 -11.53 21.59
CA LEU A 147 -8.56 -11.12 21.94
C LEU A 147 -8.89 -11.79 23.29
N PRO A 148 -9.35 -11.04 24.30
CA PRO A 148 -9.83 -11.65 25.53
C PRO A 148 -11.00 -12.59 25.18
N LEU A 149 -10.88 -13.85 25.59
CA LEU A 149 -11.93 -14.87 25.54
C LEU A 149 -13.11 -14.47 26.42
#